data_AF-A0AAD6G6N8-F1
#
_entry.id   AF-A0AAD6G6N8-F1
#
_cell.length_a   1.000
_cell.length_b   1.000
_cell.length_c   1.000
_cell.angle_alpha   90.00
_cell.angle_beta   90.00
_cell.angle_gamma   90.00
#
_symmetry.space_group_name_H-M   'P 1'
#
loop_
_entity.id
_entity.type
_entity.pdbx_description
1 polymer ?
#
loop_
_entity_poly.entity_id
_entity_poly.type
_entity_poly.pdbx_seq_one_letter_code
_entity_poly.pdbx_strand_id
1 'polypeptide(L)'
;MLAIFFCLFIALASAYPARGPCTGDCWTHDPSMIQRESDGTYFRFSTGTGVNTMTSPSLTGPWSDVGAALPNGSKITLDGVDSHDIWAPDVHYQGGTYYMYYVLSKLGTQTSQIGVATSKTMEPGSWTDHGIIGIPANSAYNRIDPNWISINGQQYLQFGSYWQDIYQVALESPLGVGFNTPHQIAYNASLNHRVEGSFLYQHGGFYYLFFSGGIAGSYTATYPAQGEEYRVHVCRSASGTGHFVDESGRSCLESGGTIILASHDQVYAPGGQGVLTDKDLGPVLYYHYYPLSVKQSGGNGIAGYMYGWNELDFSTGWPVVKAV
;
A
#
# COMPACT_ATOMS: atom_id res chain seq x y z
N MET A 1 1.41 -8.23 -59.53
CA MET A 1 2.25 -7.67 -58.46
C MET A 1 1.34 -7.26 -57.33
N LEU A 2 1.29 -8.04 -56.24
CA LEU A 2 0.48 -7.74 -55.06
C LEU A 2 1.40 -7.07 -54.04
N ALA A 3 1.22 -5.78 -53.79
CA ALA A 3 1.99 -5.04 -52.79
C ALA A 3 1.34 -5.26 -51.42
N ILE A 4 2.03 -6.03 -50.56
CA ILE A 4 1.64 -6.22 -49.17
C ILE A 4 2.16 -5.01 -48.39
N PHE A 5 1.24 -4.17 -47.91
CA PHE A 5 1.55 -3.09 -46.98
C PHE A 5 1.77 -3.70 -45.59
N PHE A 6 3.02 -3.69 -45.13
CA PHE A 6 3.36 -4.00 -43.74
C PHE A 6 3.03 -2.77 -42.88
N CYS A 7 1.89 -2.76 -42.21
CA CYS A 7 1.64 -1.80 -41.12
C CYS A 7 2.51 -2.19 -39.94
N LEU A 8 3.64 -1.48 -39.77
CA LEU A 8 4.46 -1.56 -38.57
C LEU A 8 3.67 -0.88 -37.43
N PHE A 9 3.04 -1.67 -36.56
CA PHE A 9 2.56 -1.16 -35.28
C PHE A 9 3.76 -0.87 -34.40
N ILE A 10 4.16 0.40 -34.32
CA ILE A 10 5.12 0.86 -33.31
C ILE A 10 4.36 0.84 -31.98
N ALA A 11 4.53 -0.22 -31.20
CA ALA A 11 4.18 -0.19 -29.79
C ALA A 11 5.10 0.85 -29.13
N LEU A 12 4.57 2.04 -28.83
CA LEU A 12 5.24 2.97 -27.92
C LEU A 12 5.31 2.26 -26.57
N ALA A 13 6.50 1.76 -26.21
CA ALA A 13 6.77 1.39 -24.83
C ALA A 13 6.61 2.67 -24.01
N SER A 14 5.50 2.79 -23.27
CA SER A 14 5.34 3.88 -22.32
C SER A 14 6.38 3.69 -21.24
N ALA A 15 7.48 4.44 -21.32
CA ALA A 15 8.42 4.53 -20.22
C ALA A 15 7.67 5.13 -19.02
N TYR A 16 7.77 4.49 -17.86
CA TYR A 16 7.28 5.10 -16.63
C TYR A 16 8.11 6.36 -16.35
N PRO A 17 7.48 7.44 -15.85
CA PRO A 17 8.17 8.68 -15.55
C PRO A 17 9.11 8.53 -14.35
N ALA A 18 10.10 9.42 -14.26
CA ALA A 18 10.93 9.52 -13.08
C ALA A 18 10.09 9.82 -11.83
N ARG A 19 10.45 9.18 -10.71
CA ARG A 19 9.90 9.49 -9.40
C ARG A 19 10.29 10.90 -8.93
N GLY A 20 9.49 11.47 -8.04
CA GLY A 20 9.83 12.68 -7.33
C GLY A 20 11.08 12.52 -6.44
N PRO A 21 11.78 13.63 -6.14
CA PRO A 21 12.98 13.60 -5.31
C PRO A 21 12.67 13.22 -3.86
N CYS A 22 13.68 12.69 -3.17
CA CYS A 22 13.64 12.48 -1.72
C CYS A 22 14.98 12.92 -1.11
N THR A 23 14.92 13.64 -0.01
CA THR A 23 16.07 14.15 0.76
C THR A 23 15.90 13.83 2.24
N GLY A 24 17.01 13.78 3.00
CA GLY A 24 17.00 13.31 4.38
C GLY A 24 16.96 11.78 4.45
N ASP A 25 16.18 11.23 5.38
CA ASP A 25 15.99 9.79 5.52
C ASP A 25 14.88 9.26 4.59
N CYS A 26 15.32 8.64 3.49
CA CYS A 26 14.44 8.12 2.46
C CYS A 26 14.13 6.63 2.63
N TRP A 27 14.58 5.96 3.69
CA TRP A 27 14.29 4.55 3.89
C TRP A 27 12.81 4.33 4.25
N THR A 28 12.17 3.33 3.63
CA THR A 28 10.81 2.93 4.00
C THR A 28 10.49 1.53 3.49
N HIS A 29 9.62 0.81 4.20
CA HIS A 29 8.98 -0.43 3.75
C HIS A 29 7.51 -0.40 4.15
N ASP A 30 6.61 -0.73 3.24
CA ASP A 30 5.14 -0.56 3.38
C ASP A 30 4.72 0.79 4.00
N PRO A 31 5.05 1.93 3.35
CA PRO A 31 4.72 3.23 3.89
C PRO A 31 3.20 3.45 4.01
N SER A 32 2.80 4.19 5.05
CA SER A 32 1.57 4.99 5.06
C SER A 32 1.94 6.46 5.25
N MET A 33 1.30 7.35 4.50
CA MET A 33 1.61 8.77 4.52
C MET A 33 0.35 9.62 4.69
N ILE A 34 0.43 10.60 5.59
CA ILE A 34 -0.66 11.53 5.88
C ILE A 34 -0.11 12.89 6.31
N GLN A 35 -0.84 13.96 6.03
CA GLN A 35 -0.54 15.29 6.55
C GLN A 35 -1.25 15.51 7.89
N ARG A 36 -0.56 16.11 8.84
CA ARG A 36 -1.18 16.52 10.10
C ARG A 36 -2.10 17.71 9.87
N GLU A 37 -3.36 17.58 10.26
CA GLU A 37 -4.40 18.59 10.12
C GLU A 37 -4.06 19.95 10.75
N SER A 38 -3.28 19.98 11.84
CA SER A 38 -3.00 21.23 12.57
C SER A 38 -1.94 22.11 11.93
N ASP A 39 -0.98 21.54 11.21
CA ASP A 39 0.21 22.26 10.72
C ASP A 39 0.67 21.85 9.31
N GLY A 40 0.05 20.85 8.69
CA GLY A 40 0.37 20.36 7.36
C GLY A 40 1.66 19.53 7.27
N THR A 41 2.30 19.21 8.40
CA THR A 41 3.51 18.38 8.44
C THR A 41 3.20 16.98 7.90
N TYR A 42 4.04 16.48 6.99
CA TYR A 42 3.92 15.12 6.48
C TYR A 42 4.47 14.14 7.50
N PHE A 43 3.71 13.08 7.74
CA PHE A 43 4.13 11.91 8.50
C PHE A 43 4.21 10.71 7.57
N ARG A 44 5.31 9.96 7.63
CA ARG A 44 5.46 8.64 7.00
C ARG A 44 5.65 7.60 8.09
N PHE A 45 4.79 6.61 8.11
CA PHE A 45 4.86 5.43 8.98
C PHE A 45 5.27 4.24 8.14
N SER A 46 6.13 3.36 8.65
CA SER A 46 6.57 2.19 7.89
C SER A 46 6.76 0.96 8.77
N THR A 47 6.71 -0.21 8.13
CA THR A 47 7.09 -1.49 8.74
C THR A 47 8.41 -1.39 9.48
N GLY A 48 8.48 -1.91 10.70
CA GLY A 48 9.69 -1.94 11.51
C GLY A 48 9.42 -1.93 13.01
N THR A 49 10.48 -1.79 13.80
CA THR A 49 10.43 -1.82 15.26
C THR A 49 9.53 -0.71 15.82
N GLY A 50 8.34 -1.10 16.28
CA GLY A 50 7.34 -0.19 16.87
C GLY A 50 6.74 0.82 15.88
N VAL A 51 6.77 0.52 14.57
CA VAL A 51 6.41 1.43 13.46
C VAL A 51 7.35 2.63 13.38
N ASN A 52 8.32 2.57 12.47
CA ASN A 52 9.24 3.69 12.23
C ASN A 52 8.47 4.90 11.71
N THR A 53 8.67 6.06 12.34
CA THR A 53 7.94 7.30 12.03
C THR A 53 8.90 8.39 11.59
N MET A 54 8.60 8.97 10.44
CA MET A 54 9.38 10.02 9.81
C MET A 54 8.51 11.26 9.62
N THR A 55 9.10 12.43 9.74
CA THR A 55 8.41 13.71 9.48
C THR A 55 9.10 14.52 8.40
N SER A 56 8.33 15.34 7.69
CA SER A 56 8.87 16.27 6.71
C SER A 56 7.96 17.48 6.46
N PRO A 57 8.52 18.66 6.09
CA PRO A 57 7.71 19.77 5.61
C PRO A 57 7.14 19.56 4.19
N SER A 58 7.62 18.57 3.42
CA SER A 58 7.16 18.32 2.05
C SER A 58 7.36 16.86 1.65
N LEU A 59 6.70 16.42 0.56
CA LEU A 59 6.96 15.11 -0.06
C LEU A 59 8.45 14.90 -0.40
N THR A 60 9.16 15.96 -0.78
CA THR A 60 10.59 15.92 -1.15
C THR A 60 11.51 15.73 0.05
N GLY A 61 11.10 16.14 1.25
CA GLY A 61 12.00 16.18 2.39
C GLY A 61 12.36 17.62 2.86
N PRO A 62 13.38 17.74 3.72
CA PRO A 62 14.12 16.62 4.30
C PRO A 62 13.22 15.78 5.20
N TRP A 63 13.29 14.45 5.05
CA TRP A 63 12.65 13.50 5.95
C TRP A 63 13.54 13.26 7.17
N SER A 64 12.96 13.28 8.36
CA SER A 64 13.68 13.10 9.63
C SER A 64 13.01 12.03 10.48
N ASP A 65 13.80 11.09 10.98
CA ASP A 65 13.34 10.08 11.94
C ASP A 65 12.99 10.75 13.27
N VAL A 66 11.76 10.50 13.76
CA VAL A 66 11.29 10.99 15.06
C VAL A 66 11.14 9.87 16.09
N GLY A 67 11.33 8.61 15.68
CA GLY A 67 11.25 7.43 16.52
C GLY A 67 10.06 6.52 16.18
N ALA A 68 9.82 5.53 17.05
CA ALA A 68 8.74 4.56 16.89
C ALA A 68 7.39 5.12 17.37
N ALA A 69 6.30 4.90 16.62
CA ALA A 69 4.95 5.29 17.05
C ALA A 69 4.52 4.51 18.31
N LEU A 70 4.82 3.22 18.36
CA LEU A 70 4.57 2.29 19.47
C LEU A 70 5.91 1.78 20.05
N PRO A 71 6.65 2.62 20.80
CA PRO A 71 8.01 2.29 21.25
C PRO A 71 8.06 1.15 22.28
N ASN A 72 6.92 0.83 22.91
CA ASN A 72 6.80 -0.27 23.88
C ASN A 72 6.22 -1.54 23.23
N GLY A 73 6.14 -1.58 21.90
CA GLY A 73 5.48 -2.63 21.15
C GLY A 73 3.96 -2.59 21.23
N SER A 74 3.34 -3.52 20.54
CA SER A 74 1.90 -3.72 20.48
C SER A 74 1.36 -4.45 21.72
N LYS A 75 0.11 -4.19 22.09
CA LYS A 75 -0.70 -4.96 23.04
C LYS A 75 -1.11 -6.34 22.52
N ILE A 76 -1.02 -6.56 21.21
CA ILE A 76 -1.34 -7.84 20.59
C ILE A 76 -0.25 -8.84 20.96
N THR A 77 -0.65 -9.95 21.57
CA THR A 77 0.23 -11.09 21.81
C THR A 77 -0.07 -12.19 20.79
N LEU A 78 0.93 -12.56 20.00
CA LEU A 78 0.90 -13.71 19.09
C LEU A 78 2.09 -14.62 19.36
N ASP A 79 1.85 -15.93 19.39
CA ASP A 79 2.90 -16.91 19.67
C ASP A 79 4.00 -16.87 18.59
N GLY A 80 5.24 -16.71 19.03
CA GLY A 80 6.40 -16.62 18.15
C GLY A 80 6.49 -15.36 17.30
N VAL A 81 5.78 -14.27 17.67
CA VAL A 81 5.87 -12.95 17.03
C VAL A 81 6.34 -11.92 18.06
N ASP A 82 7.36 -11.13 17.72
CA ASP A 82 7.82 -10.01 18.56
C ASP A 82 6.77 -8.89 18.51
N SER A 83 6.34 -8.39 19.68
CA SER A 83 5.37 -7.30 19.76
C SER A 83 5.88 -5.98 19.16
N HIS A 84 7.19 -5.84 18.94
CA HIS A 84 7.78 -4.69 18.26
C HIS A 84 7.88 -4.87 16.75
N ASP A 85 7.74 -6.08 16.21
CA ASP A 85 7.80 -6.32 14.76
C ASP A 85 6.44 -6.01 14.13
N ILE A 86 6.20 -4.73 13.85
CA ILE A 86 4.90 -4.20 13.41
C ILE A 86 4.96 -3.81 11.94
N TRP A 87 4.01 -4.33 11.15
CA TRP A 87 4.04 -4.22 9.69
C TRP A 87 2.89 -3.37 9.14
N ALA A 88 3.11 -2.83 7.93
CA ALA A 88 2.13 -2.22 7.03
C ALA A 88 1.11 -1.33 7.75
N PRO A 89 1.56 -0.26 8.43
CA PRO A 89 0.64 0.67 9.08
C PRO A 89 -0.23 1.38 8.04
N ASP A 90 -1.46 1.72 8.39
CA ASP A 90 -2.36 2.61 7.63
C ASP A 90 -2.95 3.64 8.58
N VAL A 91 -2.77 4.93 8.24
CA VAL A 91 -3.17 6.04 9.11
C VAL A 91 -4.21 6.91 8.44
N HIS A 92 -5.32 7.13 9.14
CA HIS A 92 -6.35 8.09 8.71
C HIS A 92 -6.72 9.05 9.85
N TYR A 93 -7.32 10.18 9.49
CA TYR A 93 -7.86 11.17 10.42
C TYR A 93 -9.39 11.15 10.40
N GLN A 94 -10.00 11.10 11.59
CA GLN A 94 -11.44 11.24 11.76
C GLN A 94 -11.76 11.94 13.09
N GLY A 95 -12.54 13.03 13.01
CA GLY A 95 -13.15 13.65 14.20
C GLY A 95 -12.14 14.09 15.27
N GLY A 96 -11.01 14.68 14.87
CA GLY A 96 -9.98 15.10 15.83
C GLY A 96 -9.09 13.98 16.34
N THR A 97 -9.10 12.80 15.71
CA THR A 97 -8.30 11.63 16.10
C THR A 97 -7.64 11.02 14.89
N TYR A 98 -6.37 10.68 15.01
CA TYR A 98 -5.67 9.82 14.07
C TYR A 98 -5.79 8.38 14.52
N TYR A 99 -6.08 7.49 13.59
CA TYR A 99 -6.17 6.06 13.81
C TYR A 99 -5.10 5.40 12.94
N MET A 100 -4.26 4.58 13.55
CA MET A 100 -3.26 3.77 12.87
C MET A 100 -3.66 2.31 13.00
N TYR A 101 -4.11 1.71 11.91
CA TYR A 101 -4.20 0.26 11.80
C TYR A 101 -2.81 -0.31 11.55
N TYR A 102 -2.51 -1.48 12.11
CA TYR A 102 -1.19 -2.10 12.00
C TYR A 102 -1.29 -3.61 12.16
N VAL A 103 -0.21 -4.32 11.86
CA VAL A 103 -0.19 -5.79 11.80
C VAL A 103 0.86 -6.38 12.70
N LEU A 104 0.51 -7.46 13.42
CA LEU A 104 1.46 -8.43 13.98
C LEU A 104 1.27 -9.73 13.21
N SER A 105 2.34 -10.29 12.66
CA SER A 105 2.26 -11.49 11.83
C SER A 105 3.53 -12.33 11.91
N LYS A 106 3.38 -13.62 11.55
CA LYS A 106 4.50 -14.52 11.31
C LYS A 106 4.60 -14.81 9.81
N LEU A 107 5.73 -14.45 9.21
CA LEU A 107 5.95 -14.48 7.76
C LEU A 107 5.57 -15.83 7.15
N GLY A 108 4.79 -15.79 6.06
CA GLY A 108 4.36 -16.99 5.33
C GLY A 108 3.25 -17.81 6.01
N THR A 109 2.60 -17.27 7.04
CA THR A 109 1.49 -17.94 7.77
C THR A 109 0.26 -17.03 7.91
N GLN A 110 -0.87 -17.60 8.34
CA GLN A 110 -2.08 -16.86 8.75
C GLN A 110 -2.11 -16.53 10.25
N THR A 111 -0.99 -16.72 10.96
CA THR A 111 -0.81 -16.26 12.35
C THR A 111 -0.60 -14.75 12.34
N SER A 112 -1.70 -14.04 12.08
CA SER A 112 -1.71 -12.60 11.87
C SER A 112 -2.93 -11.97 12.53
N GLN A 113 -2.76 -10.77 13.06
CA GLN A 113 -3.83 -9.94 13.61
C GLN A 113 -3.64 -8.49 13.19
N ILE A 114 -4.74 -7.82 12.90
CA ILE A 114 -4.78 -6.37 12.69
C ILE A 114 -5.18 -5.72 14.01
N GLY A 115 -4.38 -4.75 14.45
CA GLY A 115 -4.67 -3.88 15.58
C GLY A 115 -4.97 -2.47 15.17
N VAL A 116 -5.34 -1.64 16.15
CA VAL A 116 -5.51 -0.20 15.95
C VAL A 116 -5.01 0.60 17.14
N ALA A 117 -4.29 1.68 16.85
CA ALA A 117 -3.87 2.67 17.83
C ALA A 117 -4.44 4.04 17.48
N THR A 118 -4.67 4.89 18.49
CA THR A 118 -5.17 6.26 18.28
C THR A 118 -4.22 7.30 18.83
N SER A 119 -4.11 8.43 18.14
CA SER A 119 -3.37 9.60 18.62
C SER A 119 -4.12 10.90 18.30
N LYS A 120 -3.81 11.97 19.05
CA LYS A 120 -4.23 13.34 18.74
C LYS A 120 -3.21 14.13 17.93
N THR A 121 -1.94 13.69 17.91
CA THR A 121 -0.84 14.44 17.30
C THR A 121 -0.01 13.62 16.33
N MET A 122 -0.12 12.29 16.33
CA MET A 122 0.76 11.34 15.63
C MET A 122 2.20 11.25 16.14
N GLU A 123 2.61 12.06 17.13
CA GLU A 123 3.97 12.01 17.66
C GLU A 123 4.27 10.67 18.34
N PRO A 124 5.51 10.17 18.28
CA PRO A 124 5.97 9.06 19.11
C PRO A 124 5.57 9.21 20.58
N GLY A 125 5.03 8.14 21.17
CA GLY A 125 4.55 8.12 22.55
C GLY A 125 3.17 8.76 22.80
N SER A 126 2.56 9.40 21.78
CA SER A 126 1.18 9.91 21.89
C SER A 126 0.10 8.87 21.56
N TRP A 127 0.51 7.71 21.04
CA TRP A 127 -0.37 6.65 20.58
C TRP A 127 -0.90 5.81 21.74
N THR A 128 -2.21 5.60 21.76
CA THR A 128 -2.90 4.63 22.62
C THR A 128 -3.27 3.42 21.79
N ASP A 129 -2.63 2.29 22.05
CA ASP A 129 -2.94 0.99 21.44
C ASP A 129 -4.25 0.41 22.03
N HIS A 130 -5.17 -0.06 21.17
CA HIS A 130 -6.45 -0.68 21.55
C HIS A 130 -6.51 -2.20 21.33
N GLY A 131 -5.43 -2.81 20.83
CA GLY A 131 -5.36 -4.23 20.51
C GLY A 131 -6.09 -4.58 19.22
N ILE A 132 -6.58 -5.83 19.16
CA ILE A 132 -7.16 -6.41 17.94
C ILE A 132 -8.51 -5.80 17.57
N ILE A 133 -8.75 -5.61 16.27
CA ILE A 133 -10.05 -5.12 15.75
C ILE A 133 -11.09 -6.23 15.49
N GLY A 134 -10.69 -7.49 15.70
CA GLY A 134 -11.62 -8.63 15.72
C GLY A 134 -12.02 -9.21 14.35
N ILE A 135 -11.23 -9.04 13.28
CA ILE A 135 -11.50 -9.71 12.00
C ILE A 135 -11.54 -11.24 12.21
N PRO A 136 -12.63 -11.93 11.83
CA PRO A 136 -12.76 -13.37 12.05
C PRO A 136 -11.67 -14.14 11.31
N ALA A 137 -11.19 -15.24 11.90
CA ALA A 137 -10.25 -16.12 11.23
C ALA A 137 -10.95 -16.92 10.12
N ASN A 138 -10.29 -17.10 8.98
CA ASN A 138 -10.77 -17.91 7.87
C ASN A 138 -9.57 -18.44 7.08
N SER A 139 -9.64 -19.66 6.56
CA SER A 139 -8.58 -20.23 5.71
C SER A 139 -8.42 -19.49 4.38
N ALA A 140 -9.41 -18.71 3.95
CA ALA A 140 -9.41 -18.01 2.68
C ALA A 140 -8.51 -16.78 2.63
N TYR A 141 -8.16 -16.15 3.76
CA TYR A 141 -7.42 -14.88 3.75
C TYR A 141 -6.41 -14.76 4.88
N ASN A 142 -5.39 -13.94 4.66
CA ASN A 142 -4.50 -13.47 5.72
C ASN A 142 -4.99 -12.12 6.28
N ARG A 143 -4.79 -11.86 7.56
CA ARG A 143 -5.23 -10.63 8.24
C ARG A 143 -4.06 -9.64 8.37
N ILE A 144 -3.58 -9.15 7.23
CA ILE A 144 -2.49 -8.18 7.13
C ILE A 144 -2.82 -7.09 6.11
N ASP A 145 -1.96 -6.08 5.98
CA ASP A 145 -2.05 -4.97 5.02
C ASP A 145 -3.38 -4.20 5.08
N PRO A 146 -3.75 -3.65 6.26
CA PRO A 146 -4.97 -2.87 6.40
C PRO A 146 -4.95 -1.61 5.53
N ASN A 147 -6.10 -1.22 5.00
CA ASN A 147 -6.36 0.13 4.53
C ASN A 147 -7.79 0.56 4.86
N TRP A 148 -7.95 1.76 5.41
CA TRP A 148 -9.24 2.33 5.77
C TRP A 148 -9.83 3.22 4.68
N ILE A 149 -11.16 3.16 4.51
CA ILE A 149 -11.91 4.16 3.74
C ILE A 149 -13.33 4.38 4.29
N SER A 150 -13.87 5.58 4.10
CA SER A 150 -15.28 5.88 4.30
C SER A 150 -16.02 5.92 2.96
N ILE A 151 -17.08 5.13 2.84
CA ILE A 151 -17.94 5.03 1.66
C ILE A 151 -19.36 5.39 2.10
N ASN A 152 -19.86 6.55 1.65
CA ASN A 152 -21.20 7.05 2.01
C ASN A 152 -21.46 7.08 3.54
N GLY A 153 -20.42 7.38 4.33
CA GLY A 153 -20.49 7.44 5.80
C GLY A 153 -20.28 6.10 6.52
N GLN A 154 -20.33 4.97 5.81
CA GLN A 154 -19.95 3.68 6.36
C GLN A 154 -18.44 3.47 6.19
N GLN A 155 -17.78 3.06 7.27
CA GLN A 155 -16.35 2.78 7.27
C GLN A 155 -16.10 1.34 6.87
N TYR A 156 -15.06 1.14 6.06
CA TYR A 156 -14.60 -0.17 5.62
C TYR A 156 -13.10 -0.29 5.82
N LEU A 157 -12.66 -1.51 6.08
CA LEU A 157 -11.26 -1.88 6.08
C LEU A 157 -11.02 -2.90 4.97
N GLN A 158 -10.07 -2.65 4.10
CA GLN A 158 -9.54 -3.64 3.16
C GLN A 158 -8.29 -4.25 3.78
N PHE A 159 -8.04 -5.52 3.48
CA PHE A 159 -6.90 -6.26 4.01
C PHE A 159 -6.67 -7.49 3.15
N GLY A 160 -5.50 -8.10 3.28
CA GLY A 160 -5.20 -9.38 2.63
C GLY A 160 -3.87 -9.37 1.90
N SER A 161 -3.28 -10.56 1.81
CA SER A 161 -2.01 -10.83 1.16
C SER A 161 -1.97 -12.32 0.89
N TYR A 162 -1.85 -12.72 -0.38
CA TYR A 162 -1.86 -14.13 -0.81
C TYR A 162 -3.15 -14.88 -0.43
N TRP A 163 -3.14 -16.22 -0.41
CA TRP A 163 -4.33 -17.05 -0.23
C TRP A 163 -5.41 -16.72 -1.27
N GLN A 164 -6.54 -16.14 -0.86
CA GLN A 164 -7.55 -15.63 -1.80
C GLN A 164 -7.50 -14.09 -1.86
N ASP A 165 -6.32 -13.52 -1.68
CA ASP A 165 -5.97 -12.12 -1.90
C ASP A 165 -6.76 -11.14 -1.01
N ILE A 166 -7.43 -10.16 -1.62
CA ILE A 166 -7.91 -8.96 -0.93
C ILE A 166 -9.37 -9.10 -0.53
N TYR A 167 -9.63 -8.82 0.74
CA TYR A 167 -10.94 -8.80 1.36
C TYR A 167 -11.27 -7.41 1.88
N GLN A 168 -12.56 -7.13 2.00
CA GLN A 168 -13.10 -5.93 2.60
C GLN A 168 -14.10 -6.31 3.68
N VAL A 169 -14.13 -5.56 4.78
CA VAL A 169 -15.11 -5.71 5.85
C VAL A 169 -15.61 -4.35 6.31
N ALA A 170 -16.89 -4.26 6.64
CA ALA A 170 -17.45 -3.07 7.27
C ALA A 170 -17.00 -2.98 8.73
N LEU A 171 -16.64 -1.77 9.17
CA LEU A 171 -16.32 -1.49 10.57
C LEU A 171 -17.60 -1.11 11.33
N GLU A 172 -17.81 -1.71 12.51
CA GLU A 172 -18.83 -1.28 13.45
C GLU A 172 -18.42 0.04 14.12
N SER A 173 -17.11 0.19 14.37
CA SER A 173 -16.46 1.42 14.81
C SER A 173 -15.01 1.42 14.31
N PRO A 174 -14.28 2.54 14.38
CA PRO A 174 -12.84 2.55 14.09
C PRO A 174 -12.02 1.55 14.94
N LEU A 175 -12.59 1.01 16.02
CA LEU A 175 -11.93 0.06 16.92
C LEU A 175 -12.32 -1.40 16.68
N GLY A 176 -13.27 -1.70 15.79
CA GLY A 176 -13.67 -3.09 15.58
C GLY A 176 -14.71 -3.34 14.48
N VAL A 177 -14.73 -4.59 14.01
CA VAL A 177 -15.64 -5.06 12.95
C VAL A 177 -16.99 -5.57 13.47
N GLY A 178 -17.16 -5.72 14.79
CA GLY A 178 -18.36 -6.33 15.38
C GLY A 178 -18.59 -7.76 14.85
N PHE A 179 -19.79 -8.01 14.30
CA PHE A 179 -20.16 -9.28 13.67
C PHE A 179 -20.09 -9.26 12.13
N ASN A 180 -19.52 -8.20 11.54
CA ASN A 180 -19.44 -8.09 10.09
C ASN A 180 -18.49 -9.15 9.51
N THR A 181 -18.91 -9.74 8.39
CA THR A 181 -18.14 -10.77 7.70
C THR A 181 -17.40 -10.17 6.51
N PRO A 182 -16.09 -10.44 6.34
CA PRO A 182 -15.35 -9.99 5.17
C PRO A 182 -15.84 -10.63 3.86
N HIS A 183 -15.75 -9.89 2.75
CA HIS A 183 -15.98 -10.39 1.39
C HIS A 183 -14.80 -10.06 0.47
N GLN A 184 -14.53 -10.93 -0.49
CA GLN A 184 -13.41 -10.77 -1.42
C GLN A 184 -13.68 -9.65 -2.43
N ILE A 185 -12.67 -8.82 -2.73
CA ILE A 185 -12.77 -7.70 -3.69
C ILE A 185 -11.71 -7.73 -4.80
N ALA A 186 -10.64 -8.50 -4.65
CA ALA A 186 -9.69 -8.79 -5.72
C ALA A 186 -9.14 -10.21 -5.57
N TYR A 187 -8.82 -10.85 -6.69
CA TYR A 187 -8.28 -12.20 -6.77
C TYR A 187 -7.45 -12.39 -8.04
N ASN A 188 -6.28 -12.98 -7.89
CA ASN A 188 -5.42 -13.41 -8.98
C ASN A 188 -5.30 -14.93 -8.98
N ALA A 189 -5.96 -15.60 -9.93
CA ALA A 189 -5.94 -17.05 -10.10
C ALA A 189 -4.57 -17.68 -10.48
N SER A 190 -3.51 -16.87 -10.62
CA SER A 190 -2.15 -17.39 -10.83
C SER A 190 -1.70 -18.22 -9.63
N LEU A 191 -0.78 -19.17 -9.84
CA LEU A 191 -0.46 -20.27 -8.90
C LEU A 191 -0.31 -19.87 -7.41
N ASN A 192 0.32 -18.72 -7.14
CA ASN A 192 0.60 -18.27 -5.77
C ASN A 192 -0.30 -17.13 -5.28
N HIS A 193 -1.30 -16.71 -6.07
CA HIS A 193 -2.19 -15.60 -5.72
C HIS A 193 -1.40 -14.40 -5.20
N ARG A 194 -0.45 -13.90 -5.99
CA ARG A 194 0.51 -12.89 -5.50
C ARG A 194 -0.10 -11.50 -5.56
N VAL A 195 -1.05 -11.22 -4.67
CA VAL A 195 -1.66 -9.90 -4.49
C VAL A 195 -1.71 -9.55 -3.00
N GLU A 196 -1.28 -8.34 -2.67
CA GLU A 196 -1.24 -7.80 -1.31
C GLU A 196 -1.24 -6.26 -1.30
N GLY A 197 -1.10 -5.63 -0.13
CA GLY A 197 -0.92 -4.18 -0.01
C GLY A 197 -2.03 -3.35 -0.65
N SER A 198 -3.30 -3.66 -0.38
CA SER A 198 -4.44 -2.95 -0.98
C SER A 198 -4.60 -1.53 -0.45
N PHE A 199 -4.99 -0.57 -1.30
CA PHE A 199 -5.33 0.80 -0.92
C PHE A 199 -6.51 1.31 -1.75
N LEU A 200 -7.60 1.73 -1.10
CA LEU A 200 -8.73 2.38 -1.76
C LEU A 200 -8.58 3.90 -1.74
N TYR A 201 -8.80 4.51 -2.89
CA TYR A 201 -8.82 5.96 -3.05
C TYR A 201 -10.06 6.40 -3.82
N GLN A 202 -10.78 7.40 -3.30
CA GLN A 202 -11.93 7.97 -4.00
C GLN A 202 -11.48 9.12 -4.89
N HIS A 203 -11.83 9.07 -6.18
CA HIS A 203 -11.60 10.17 -7.11
C HIS A 203 -12.75 10.29 -8.11
N GLY A 204 -13.36 11.48 -8.17
CA GLY A 204 -14.56 11.70 -8.97
C GLY A 204 -15.70 10.75 -8.55
N GLY A 205 -16.32 10.09 -9.52
CA GLY A 205 -17.44 9.16 -9.29
C GLY A 205 -17.02 7.70 -9.02
N PHE A 206 -15.74 7.44 -8.76
CA PHE A 206 -15.21 6.08 -8.60
C PHE A 206 -14.33 5.94 -7.37
N TYR A 207 -14.22 4.70 -6.92
CA TYR A 207 -13.26 4.19 -5.96
C TYR A 207 -12.23 3.36 -6.71
N TYR A 208 -10.95 3.68 -6.56
CA TYR A 208 -9.84 3.00 -7.19
C TYR A 208 -9.16 2.10 -6.16
N LEU A 209 -9.18 0.80 -6.41
CA LEU A 209 -8.47 -0.22 -5.63
C LEU A 209 -7.10 -0.38 -6.22
N PHE A 210 -6.12 0.26 -5.61
CA PHE A 210 -4.71 -0.02 -5.85
C PHE A 210 -4.34 -1.27 -5.07
N PHE A 211 -3.52 -2.12 -5.67
CA PHE A 211 -2.94 -3.26 -4.99
C PHE A 211 -1.61 -3.61 -5.63
N SER A 212 -0.85 -4.36 -4.88
CA SER A 212 0.51 -4.71 -5.21
C SER A 212 0.53 -6.17 -5.64
N GLY A 213 1.12 -6.46 -6.81
CA GLY A 213 1.14 -7.80 -7.40
C GLY A 213 2.54 -8.25 -7.78
N GLY A 214 2.82 -9.55 -7.65
CA GLY A 214 4.13 -10.13 -7.95
C GLY A 214 4.93 -10.48 -6.69
N ILE A 215 6.23 -10.75 -6.85
CA ILE A 215 7.10 -11.19 -5.76
C ILE A 215 7.72 -9.97 -5.05
N ALA A 216 7.26 -9.71 -3.83
CA ALA A 216 7.87 -8.81 -2.87
C ALA A 216 9.02 -9.48 -2.09
N GLY A 217 9.96 -8.67 -1.57
CA GLY A 217 10.97 -9.10 -0.60
C GLY A 217 12.13 -9.94 -1.14
N SER A 218 13.11 -10.20 -0.26
CA SER A 218 14.25 -11.10 -0.50
C SER A 218 15.16 -10.74 -1.69
N TYR A 219 15.30 -9.44 -2.00
CA TYR A 219 16.17 -8.93 -3.06
C TYR A 219 17.66 -8.96 -2.65
N THR A 220 18.22 -10.14 -2.39
CA THR A 220 19.65 -10.33 -2.03
C THR A 220 20.32 -11.41 -2.88
N ALA A 221 19.86 -12.66 -2.80
CA ALA A 221 20.53 -13.78 -3.47
C ALA A 221 19.91 -14.17 -4.82
N THR A 222 18.60 -13.96 -4.97
CA THR A 222 17.85 -14.34 -6.17
C THR A 222 16.78 -13.28 -6.45
N TYR A 223 16.72 -12.81 -7.69
CA TYR A 223 15.70 -11.87 -8.12
C TYR A 223 14.60 -12.58 -8.88
N PRO A 224 13.34 -12.14 -8.73
CA PRO A 224 12.27 -12.50 -9.65
C PRO A 224 12.68 -12.31 -11.11
N ALA A 225 12.15 -13.16 -11.99
CA ALA A 225 12.24 -12.93 -13.43
C ALA A 225 11.58 -11.59 -13.78
N GLN A 226 12.02 -10.97 -14.87
CA GLN A 226 11.44 -9.70 -15.31
C GLN A 226 9.93 -9.86 -15.55
N GLY A 227 9.14 -8.99 -14.92
CA GLY A 227 7.67 -9.05 -14.96
C GLY A 227 7.06 -9.98 -13.91
N GLU A 228 7.86 -10.59 -13.03
CA GLU A 228 7.38 -11.36 -11.87
C GLU A 228 7.61 -10.61 -10.55
N GLU A 229 8.46 -9.58 -10.54
CA GLU A 229 8.67 -8.73 -9.39
C GLU A 229 7.44 -7.84 -9.09
N TYR A 230 7.50 -7.23 -7.92
CA TYR A 230 6.46 -6.36 -7.39
C TYR A 230 6.12 -5.20 -8.33
N ARG A 231 4.83 -4.88 -8.42
CA ARG A 231 4.29 -3.83 -9.28
C ARG A 231 2.93 -3.40 -8.77
N VAL A 232 2.57 -2.16 -9.04
CA VAL A 232 1.28 -1.58 -8.65
C VAL A 232 0.26 -1.78 -9.76
N HIS A 233 -0.88 -2.35 -9.39
CA HIS A 233 -2.07 -2.52 -10.21
C HIS A 233 -3.20 -1.64 -9.70
N VAL A 234 -4.19 -1.41 -10.55
CA VAL A 234 -5.43 -0.74 -10.18
C VAL A 234 -6.65 -1.39 -10.83
N CYS A 235 -7.74 -1.42 -10.07
CA CYS A 235 -9.10 -1.59 -10.56
C CYS A 235 -9.97 -0.44 -10.04
N ARG A 236 -11.15 -0.21 -10.62
CA ARG A 236 -12.11 0.78 -10.11
C ARG A 236 -13.52 0.21 -9.97
N SER A 237 -14.28 0.79 -9.05
CA SER A 237 -15.70 0.49 -8.82
C SER A 237 -16.46 1.79 -8.54
N ALA A 238 -17.71 1.88 -8.99
CA ALA A 238 -18.61 2.97 -8.61
C ALA A 238 -19.12 2.84 -7.17
N SER A 239 -19.21 1.61 -6.63
CA SER A 239 -19.69 1.39 -5.25
C SER A 239 -18.58 1.40 -4.21
N GLY A 240 -17.34 1.09 -4.61
CA GLY A 240 -16.19 0.95 -3.71
C GLY A 240 -16.23 -0.31 -2.83
N THR A 241 -17.27 -1.13 -2.96
CA THR A 241 -17.47 -2.33 -2.15
C THR A 241 -17.50 -3.64 -2.94
N GLY A 242 -17.39 -3.57 -4.27
CA GLY A 242 -17.42 -4.74 -5.15
C GLY A 242 -17.45 -4.32 -6.61
N HIS A 243 -17.55 -5.28 -7.52
CA HIS A 243 -17.58 -5.03 -8.97
C HIS A 243 -16.40 -4.18 -9.46
N PHE A 244 -15.24 -4.36 -8.84
CA PHE A 244 -14.01 -3.76 -9.32
C PHE A 244 -13.64 -4.36 -10.67
N VAL A 245 -13.35 -3.51 -11.63
CA VAL A 245 -12.86 -3.90 -12.96
C VAL A 245 -11.59 -3.13 -13.29
N ASP A 246 -10.76 -3.65 -14.18
CA ASP A 246 -9.61 -2.93 -14.74
C ASP A 246 -9.98 -2.09 -15.96
N GLU A 247 -9.00 -1.43 -16.57
CA GLU A 247 -9.20 -0.55 -17.74
C GLU A 247 -9.78 -1.27 -18.96
N SER A 248 -9.51 -2.56 -19.10
CA SER A 248 -10.08 -3.40 -20.16
C SER A 248 -11.48 -3.91 -19.84
N GLY A 249 -11.98 -3.65 -18.63
CA GLY A 249 -13.27 -4.10 -18.14
C GLY A 249 -13.25 -5.51 -17.52
N ARG A 250 -12.07 -6.10 -17.30
CA ARG A 250 -11.95 -7.43 -16.67
C ARG A 250 -12.17 -7.31 -15.16
N SER A 251 -12.92 -8.24 -14.60
CA SER A 251 -13.18 -8.30 -13.17
C SER A 251 -11.89 -8.47 -12.36
N CYS A 252 -11.73 -7.67 -11.31
CA CYS A 252 -10.64 -7.80 -10.36
C CYS A 252 -10.71 -9.12 -9.55
N LEU A 253 -11.88 -9.78 -9.52
CA LEU A 253 -12.03 -11.14 -8.98
C LEU A 253 -11.64 -12.25 -9.97
N GLU A 254 -11.32 -11.89 -11.21
CA GLU A 254 -10.95 -12.82 -12.28
C GLU A 254 -9.57 -12.50 -12.83
N SER A 255 -8.62 -12.11 -11.97
CA SER A 255 -7.26 -11.63 -12.33
C SER A 255 -7.23 -10.36 -13.20
N GLY A 256 -8.22 -9.49 -13.06
CA GLY A 256 -8.15 -8.12 -13.58
C GLY A 256 -7.19 -7.25 -12.77
N GLY A 257 -6.61 -6.24 -13.42
CA GLY A 257 -5.72 -5.26 -12.81
C GLY A 257 -4.90 -4.53 -13.88
N THR A 258 -5.10 -3.23 -14.01
CA THR A 258 -4.28 -2.39 -14.89
C THR A 258 -2.98 -2.07 -14.17
N ILE A 259 -1.84 -2.45 -14.74
CA ILE A 259 -0.53 -2.08 -14.20
C ILE A 259 -0.35 -0.57 -14.38
N ILE A 260 -0.13 0.15 -13.28
CA ILE A 260 0.13 1.61 -13.31
C ILE A 260 1.58 1.97 -12.97
N LEU A 261 2.32 1.06 -12.33
CA LEU A 261 3.73 1.25 -12.03
C LEU A 261 4.44 -0.11 -11.94
N ALA A 262 5.51 -0.29 -12.70
CA ALA A 262 6.37 -1.48 -12.64
C ALA A 262 7.85 -1.08 -12.66
N SER A 263 8.76 -2.05 -12.62
CA SER A 263 10.20 -1.74 -12.62
C SER A 263 10.63 -0.92 -13.84
N HIS A 264 11.41 0.13 -13.60
CA HIS A 264 11.99 1.03 -14.60
C HIS A 264 13.18 1.78 -14.00
N ASP A 265 14.17 2.16 -14.80
CA ASP A 265 15.34 2.95 -14.36
C ASP A 265 15.94 2.47 -13.02
N GLN A 266 15.95 3.34 -12.00
CA GLN A 266 16.41 2.99 -10.65
C GLN A 266 15.31 2.42 -9.76
N VAL A 267 14.06 2.38 -10.21
CA VAL A 267 12.92 1.87 -9.46
C VAL A 267 12.73 0.39 -9.79
N TYR A 268 13.25 -0.51 -8.97
CA TYR A 268 12.98 -1.94 -9.09
C TYR A 268 11.91 -2.36 -8.08
N ALA A 269 10.94 -3.16 -8.55
CA ALA A 269 9.88 -3.74 -7.75
C ALA A 269 9.09 -2.74 -6.86
N PRO A 270 8.48 -1.69 -7.44
CA PRO A 270 7.68 -0.73 -6.67
C PRO A 270 6.37 -1.34 -6.17
N GLY A 271 6.00 -1.07 -4.93
CA GLY A 271 4.75 -1.52 -4.33
C GLY A 271 4.59 -1.08 -2.87
N GLY A 272 3.71 -1.76 -2.11
CA GLY A 272 3.32 -1.34 -0.76
C GLY A 272 2.79 0.10 -0.77
N GLN A 273 1.96 0.40 -1.75
CA GLN A 273 1.60 1.75 -2.14
C GLN A 273 0.40 2.31 -1.36
N GLY A 274 0.29 3.63 -1.36
CA GLY A 274 -0.96 4.32 -1.08
C GLY A 274 -1.09 5.62 -1.87
N VAL A 275 -2.21 6.31 -1.69
CA VAL A 275 -2.50 7.56 -2.40
C VAL A 275 -2.87 8.66 -1.40
N LEU A 276 -2.11 9.74 -1.43
CA LEU A 276 -2.37 10.97 -0.66
C LEU A 276 -2.96 12.01 -1.60
N THR A 277 -3.91 12.81 -1.13
CA THR A 277 -4.28 14.07 -1.81
C THR A 277 -3.41 15.20 -1.27
N ASP A 278 -2.36 15.52 -1.99
CA ASP A 278 -1.49 16.67 -1.70
C ASP A 278 -2.22 17.99 -2.00
N LYS A 279 -1.99 19.00 -1.16
CA LYS A 279 -2.65 20.31 -1.29
C LYS A 279 -2.26 21.09 -2.54
N ASP A 280 -1.05 20.89 -3.06
CA ASP A 280 -0.49 21.64 -4.19
C ASP A 280 -0.51 20.79 -5.47
N LEU A 281 -0.27 19.48 -5.35
CA LEU A 281 -0.16 18.56 -6.49
C LEU A 281 -1.45 17.77 -6.77
N GLY A 282 -2.38 17.69 -5.82
CA GLY A 282 -3.52 16.79 -5.91
C GLY A 282 -3.12 15.34 -5.61
N PRO A 283 -3.70 14.33 -6.30
CA PRO A 283 -3.45 12.93 -5.99
C PRO A 283 -1.98 12.53 -6.26
N VAL A 284 -1.32 11.95 -5.26
CA VAL A 284 0.06 11.47 -5.29
C VAL A 284 0.10 10.02 -4.86
N LEU A 285 0.66 9.16 -5.72
CA LEU A 285 1.02 7.79 -5.37
C LEU A 285 2.34 7.80 -4.61
N TYR A 286 2.35 7.22 -3.41
CA TYR A 286 3.57 6.93 -2.67
C TYR A 286 3.78 5.42 -2.58
N TYR A 287 5.03 4.98 -2.50
CA TYR A 287 5.39 3.56 -2.49
C TYR A 287 6.81 3.35 -1.94
N HIS A 288 7.13 2.10 -1.62
CA HIS A 288 8.52 1.68 -1.48
C HIS A 288 9.03 1.08 -2.78
N TYR A 289 10.33 1.18 -3.04
CA TYR A 289 10.98 0.48 -4.13
C TYR A 289 12.40 0.06 -3.74
N TYR A 290 12.96 -0.85 -4.52
CA TYR A 290 14.35 -1.26 -4.38
C TYR A 290 15.23 -0.56 -5.44
N PRO A 291 16.28 0.18 -5.08
CA PRO A 291 17.15 0.78 -6.09
C PRO A 291 17.81 -0.28 -6.98
N LEU A 292 17.74 -0.10 -8.31
CA LEU A 292 18.37 -1.03 -9.25
C LEU A 292 19.88 -1.15 -9.01
N SER A 293 20.54 -0.07 -8.62
CA SER A 293 21.95 -0.06 -8.22
C SER A 293 22.22 -0.96 -7.00
N VAL A 294 21.36 -0.92 -5.98
CA VAL A 294 21.47 -1.80 -4.79
C VAL A 294 21.23 -3.26 -5.18
N LYS A 295 20.25 -3.52 -6.06
CA LYS A 295 20.03 -4.85 -6.67
C LYS A 295 21.29 -5.35 -7.39
N GLN A 296 21.90 -4.51 -8.21
CA GLN A 296 23.09 -4.85 -9.00
C GLN A 296 24.33 -5.09 -8.12
N SER A 297 24.40 -4.48 -6.93
CA SER A 297 25.47 -4.72 -5.95
C SER A 297 25.24 -5.95 -5.05
N GLY A 298 24.29 -6.83 -5.40
CA GLY A 298 24.00 -8.06 -4.64
C GLY A 298 22.95 -7.91 -3.54
N GLY A 299 22.30 -6.74 -3.45
CA GLY A 299 21.23 -6.50 -2.49
C GLY A 299 21.69 -6.36 -1.04
N ASN A 300 20.86 -5.72 -0.24
CA ASN A 300 21.02 -5.48 1.20
C ASN A 300 19.73 -5.80 1.99
N GLY A 301 18.87 -6.66 1.46
CA GLY A 301 17.60 -7.05 2.09
C GLY A 301 16.72 -5.84 2.38
N ILE A 302 16.05 -5.84 3.53
CA ILE A 302 15.11 -4.78 3.91
C ILE A 302 15.75 -3.38 4.03
N ALA A 303 17.06 -3.30 4.30
CA ALA A 303 17.78 -2.03 4.40
C ALA A 303 17.96 -1.32 3.05
N GLY A 304 17.73 -2.02 1.93
CA GLY A 304 17.88 -1.46 0.59
C GLY A 304 16.67 -0.67 0.10
N TYR A 305 15.51 -0.77 0.75
CA TYR A 305 14.30 -0.11 0.27
C TYR A 305 14.32 1.41 0.45
N MET A 306 13.73 2.11 -0.51
CA MET A 306 13.67 3.55 -0.57
C MET A 306 12.24 4.03 -0.86
N TYR A 307 11.95 5.24 -0.41
CA TYR A 307 10.71 5.95 -0.65
C TYR A 307 10.68 6.53 -2.07
N GLY A 308 9.59 6.26 -2.80
CA GLY A 308 9.27 6.85 -4.09
C GLY A 308 7.87 7.47 -4.08
N TRP A 309 7.67 8.46 -4.95
CA TRP A 309 6.36 9.07 -5.15
C TRP A 309 6.23 9.66 -6.56
N ASN A 310 4.99 9.71 -7.06
CA ASN A 310 4.62 10.28 -8.36
C ASN A 310 3.23 10.93 -8.27
N GLU A 311 3.01 12.02 -9.00
CA GLU A 311 1.66 12.53 -9.23
C GLU A 311 0.81 11.50 -10.01
N LEU A 312 -0.48 11.45 -9.72
CA LEU A 312 -1.46 10.68 -10.47
C LEU A 312 -2.36 11.61 -11.29
N ASP A 313 -2.41 11.36 -12.59
CA ASP A 313 -3.36 12.01 -13.50
C ASP A 313 -4.53 11.09 -13.82
N PHE A 314 -5.74 11.61 -13.66
CA PHE A 314 -6.99 10.92 -13.98
C PHE A 314 -7.65 11.45 -15.27
N SER A 315 -6.99 12.33 -16.03
CA SER A 315 -7.56 12.98 -17.22
C SER A 315 -7.97 12.03 -18.34
N THR A 316 -7.37 10.83 -18.40
CA THR A 316 -7.74 9.75 -19.34
C THR A 316 -8.93 8.93 -18.88
N GLY A 317 -9.41 9.16 -17.64
CA GLY A 317 -10.42 8.36 -16.96
C GLY A 317 -9.85 7.23 -16.09
N TRP A 318 -8.54 6.98 -16.14
CA TRP A 318 -7.79 6.04 -15.29
C TRP A 318 -6.56 6.72 -14.71
N PRO A 319 -6.06 6.32 -13.54
CA PRO A 319 -4.85 6.89 -12.97
C PRO A 319 -3.63 6.52 -13.82
N VAL A 320 -2.87 7.55 -14.21
CA VAL A 320 -1.59 7.43 -14.89
C VAL A 320 -0.55 8.13 -14.05
N VAL A 321 0.57 7.46 -13.77
CA VAL A 321 1.71 8.09 -13.08
C VAL A 321 2.32 9.18 -13.97
N LYS A 322 2.64 10.33 -13.38
CA LYS A 322 3.32 11.46 -14.05
C LYS A 322 4.71 11.70 -13.48
N ALA A 323 5.54 12.32 -14.32
CA ALA A 323 6.81 12.89 -13.87
C ALA A 323 6.54 14.09 -12.98
N VAL A 324 7.45 14.29 -12.02
CA VAL A 324 7.46 15.42 -11.11
C VAL A 324 8.63 16.33 -11.42
#